data_AF-A0A931PNP9-F1
#
_entry.id   AF-A0A931PNP9-F1
#
_cell.length_a   1.000
_cell.length_b   1.000
_cell.length_c   1.000
_cell.angle_alpha   90.00
_cell.angle_beta   90.00
_cell.angle_gamma   90.00
#
_symmetry.space_group_name_H-M   'P 1'
#
loop_
_entity.id
_entity.type
_entity.pdbx_description
1 polymer ?
#
loop_
_entity_poly.entity_id
_entity_poly.type
_entity_poly.pdbx_seq_one_letter_code
_entity_poly.pdbx_strand_id
1 'polypeptide(L)' 'MSMEPTYQIWQHTVTAERWLVRIERETLTGLFGPLPAGSAPDPNTVDFEDHPDDLEWVYRASDSFRVSR' A
#
# COMPACT_ATOMS: atom_id res chain seq x y z
N MET A 1 -17.64 -13.49 -10.07
CA MET A 1 -16.94 -12.28 -10.58
C MET A 1 -15.73 -12.07 -9.70
N SER A 2 -14.52 -12.25 -10.25
CA SER A 2 -13.31 -11.79 -9.56
C SER A 2 -13.30 -10.27 -9.69
N MET A 3 -13.35 -9.55 -8.56
CA MET A 3 -13.05 -8.11 -8.58
C MET A 3 -11.55 -7.97 -8.81
N GLU A 4 -11.17 -7.13 -9.75
CA GLU A 4 -9.77 -6.82 -9.98
C GLU A 4 -9.21 -6.06 -8.76
N PRO A 5 -7.94 -6.31 -8.37
CA PRO A 5 -7.31 -5.57 -7.29
C PRO A 5 -7.27 -4.08 -7.63
N THR A 6 -7.52 -3.24 -6.63
CA THR A 6 -7.30 -1.80 -6.74
C THR A 6 -5.95 -1.45 -6.13
N TYR A 7 -5.21 -0.56 -6.78
CA TYR A 7 -3.92 -0.10 -6.29
C TYR A 7 -4.01 1.36 -5.85
N GLN A 8 -3.44 1.67 -4.69
CA GLN A 8 -3.43 3.03 -4.14
C GLN A 8 -2.06 3.37 -3.58
N ILE A 9 -1.74 4.66 -3.49
CA ILE A 9 -0.58 5.12 -2.74
C ILE A 9 -1.04 5.59 -1.37
N TRP A 10 -0.52 4.99 -0.31
CA TRP A 10 -0.72 5.45 1.05
C TRP A 10 0.51 6.23 1.51
N GLN A 11 0.30 7.38 2.13
CA GLN A 11 1.35 8.21 2.68
C GLN A 11 1.23 8.28 4.19
N HIS A 12 2.29 7.92 4.89
CA HIS A 12 2.40 8.09 6.33
C HIS A 12 2.49 9.59 6.67
N THR A 13 1.63 10.05 7.56
CA THR A 13 1.43 11.49 7.84
C THR A 13 2.58 12.12 8.64
N VAL A 14 3.31 11.32 9.41
CA VAL A 14 4.42 11.79 10.25
C VAL A 14 5.76 11.76 9.50
N THR A 15 6.09 10.62 8.87
CA THR A 15 7.39 10.43 8.18
C THR A 15 7.35 10.86 6.72
N ALA A 16 6.16 11.15 6.17
CA ALA A 16 5.90 11.42 4.75
C ALA A 16 6.24 10.26 3.80
N GLU A 17 6.61 9.08 4.33
CA GLU A 17 6.89 7.87 3.54
C GLU A 17 5.66 7.44 2.75
N ARG A 18 5.88 7.01 1.51
CA ARG A 18 4.81 6.58 0.60
C ARG A 18 4.94 5.08 0.34
N TRP A 19 3.82 4.42 0.22
CA TRP A 19 3.73 2.98 0.03
C TRP A 19 2.66 2.69 -1.03
N LEU A 20 2.97 1.80 -1.96
CA LEU A 20 1.99 1.27 -2.90
C LEU A 20 1.26 0.11 -2.22
N VAL A 21 -0.06 0.17 -2.17
CA VAL A 21 -0.90 -0.87 -1.57
C VAL A 21 -1.74 -1.56 -2.61
N ARG A 22 -1.93 -2.87 -2.44
CA ARG A 22 -2.89 -3.69 -3.18
C ARG A 22 -4.10 -3.95 -2.28
N ILE A 23 -5.28 -3.59 -2.79
CA ILE A 23 -6.55 -3.74 -2.09
C ILE A 23 -7.43 -4.69 -2.88
N GLU A 24 -7.84 -5.79 -2.26
CA GLU A 24 -8.78 -6.76 -2.81
C GLU A 24 -9.99 -6.84 -1.88
N ARG A 25 -11.19 -6.61 -2.44
CA ARG A 25 -12.45 -6.65 -1.66
C ARG A 25 -12.36 -5.83 -0.37
N GLU A 26 -11.86 -4.60 -0.48
CA GLU A 26 -11.70 -3.65 0.64
C GLU A 26 -10.67 -4.07 1.71
N THR A 27 -9.91 -5.14 1.46
CA THR A 27 -8.84 -5.62 2.35
C THR A 27 -7.48 -5.31 1.76
N LEU A 28 -6.54 -4.84 2.60
CA LEU A 28 -5.14 -4.68 2.21
C LEU A 28 -4.50 -6.08 2.08
N THR A 29 -4.13 -6.48 0.87
CA THR A 29 -3.55 -7.80 0.57
C THR A 29 -2.13 -7.73 0.03
N GLY A 30 -1.55 -6.53 -0.04
CA GLY A 30 -0.18 -6.37 -0.48
C GLY A 30 0.36 -4.98 -0.21
N LEU A 31 1.64 -4.88 0.09
CA LEU A 31 2.36 -3.63 0.32
C LEU A 31 3.68 -3.62 -0.45
N PHE A 32 4.03 -2.49 -1.04
CA PHE A 32 5.34 -2.27 -1.68
C PHE A 32 5.88 -0.88 -1.31
N GLY A 33 7.14 -0.84 -0.85
CA GLY A 33 7.80 0.40 -0.46
C GLY A 33 8.89 0.20 0.60
N PRO A 34 9.37 1.29 1.23
CA PRO A 34 8.94 2.67 1.00
C PRO A 34 9.33 3.17 -0.40
N LEU A 35 8.45 3.96 -1.03
CA LEU A 35 8.64 4.50 -2.37
C LEU A 35 9.60 5.70 -2.36
N PRO A 36 10.55 5.79 -3.31
CA PRO A 36 11.40 6.96 -3.47
C PRO A 36 10.57 8.21 -3.81
N ALA A 37 11.11 9.40 -3.55
CA ALA A 37 10.49 10.65 -3.99
C ALA A 37 10.36 10.70 -5.53
N GLY A 38 9.18 11.07 -6.04
CA GLY A 38 8.87 11.02 -7.48
C GLY A 38 7.67 10.14 -7.82
N SER A 39 7.70 9.51 -8.99
CA SER A 39 6.59 8.73 -9.55
C SER A 39 6.43 7.37 -8.87
N ALA A 40 5.18 6.93 -8.70
CA ALA A 40 4.86 5.57 -8.29
C ALA A 40 5.22 4.56 -9.41
N PRO A 41 5.70 3.36 -9.06
CA PRO A 41 5.95 2.29 -10.03
C PRO A 41 4.63 1.74 -10.59
N ASP A 42 4.71 1.03 -11.73
CA ASP A 42 3.55 0.29 -12.25
C ASP A 42 3.23 -0.90 -11.33
N PRO A 43 2.00 -1.02 -10.80
CA PRO A 43 1.66 -2.05 -9.84
C PRO A 43 1.73 -3.48 -10.40
N ASN A 44 1.69 -3.67 -11.72
CA ASN A 44 1.80 -5.00 -12.34
C ASN A 44 3.26 -5.43 -12.52
N THR A 45 4.22 -4.58 -12.15
CA THR A 45 5.66 -4.83 -12.35
C THR A 45 6.42 -5.02 -11.04
N VAL A 46 5.76 -4.84 -9.90
CA VAL A 46 6.36 -4.96 -8.57
C VAL A 46 5.90 -6.23 -7.88
N ASP A 47 6.76 -6.74 -7.00
CA ASP A 47 6.45 -7.86 -6.10
C ASP A 47 5.94 -7.27 -4.78
N PHE A 48 4.72 -7.61 -4.39
CA PHE A 48 4.11 -7.10 -3.16
C PHE A 48 4.46 -8.01 -1.99
N GLU A 49 4.79 -7.42 -0.85
CA GLU A 49 4.77 -8.12 0.43
C GLU A 49 3.31 -8.42 0.79
N ASP A 50 2.94 -9.69 0.87
CA ASP A 50 1.57 -10.14 1.20
C ASP A 50 1.49 -10.91 2.52
N HIS A 51 2.62 -11.10 3.21
CA HIS A 51 2.65 -11.81 4.46
C HIS A 51 1.87 -11.05 5.56
N PRO A 52 0.89 -11.69 6.24
CA PRO A 52 -0.01 -11.00 7.16
C PRO A 52 0.68 -10.25 8.31
N ASP A 53 1.75 -10.81 8.88
CA ASP A 53 2.52 -10.19 9.96
C ASP A 53 3.18 -8.87 9.49
N ASP A 54 3.65 -8.84 8.24
CA ASP A 54 4.29 -7.68 7.63
C ASP A 54 3.27 -6.62 7.18
N LEU A 55 1.98 -6.97 7.10
CA LEU A 55 0.90 -6.01 6.88
C LEU A 55 0.31 -5.49 8.20
N GLU A 56 0.47 -6.23 9.31
CA GLU A 56 -0.14 -5.95 10.61
C GLU A 56 0.16 -4.53 11.12
N TRP A 57 1.39 -4.07 10.93
CA TRP A 57 1.79 -2.74 11.38
C TRP A 57 1.03 -1.62 10.64
N VAL A 58 0.70 -1.80 9.36
CA VAL A 58 -0.10 -0.83 8.59
C VAL A 58 -1.52 -0.76 9.16
N TYR A 59 -2.11 -1.90 9.53
CA TYR A 59 -3.42 -1.93 10.18
C TYR A 59 -3.40 -1.21 11.52
N ARG A 60 -2.38 -1.47 12.34
CA ARG A 60 -2.20 -0.83 13.67
C ARG A 60 -1.95 0.67 13.57
N ALA A 61 -1.26 1.11 12.52
CA ALA A 61 -0.93 2.51 12.26
C ALA A 61 -1.87 3.16 11.23
N SER A 62 -3.02 2.55 10.91
CA SER A 62 -3.89 2.98 9.80
C SER A 62 -4.33 4.45 9.88
N ASP A 63 -4.59 4.96 11.09
CA ASP A 63 -4.94 6.37 11.34
C ASP A 63 -3.80 7.34 10.97
N SER A 64 -2.55 6.84 10.94
CA SER A 64 -1.37 7.60 10.54
C SER A 64 -1.14 7.60 9.03
N PHE A 65 -2.00 6.97 8.22
CA PHE A 65 -1.91 6.97 6.76
C PHE A 65 -3.03 7.77 6.11
N ARG A 66 -2.72 8.39 4.97
CA ARG A 66 -3.71 8.96 4.06
C ARG A 66 -3.51 8.43 2.65
N VAL A 67 -4.59 8.32 1.87
CA VAL A 67 -4.47 8.05 0.44
C VAL A 67 -3.88 9.27 -0.25
N SER A 68 -2.72 9.10 -0.90
CA SER A 68 -2.11 10.08 -1.79
C SER A 68 -2.56 9.82 -3.22
N ARG A 69 -2.96 10.88 -3.93
CA ARG A 69 -3.11 10.87 -5.39
C ARG A 69 -1.75 10.99 -6.07
#